data_AF-A0AAN9JQC5-F1
#
_entry.id   AF-A0AAN9JQC5-F1
#
_cell.length_a   1.000
_cell.length_b   1.000
_cell.length_c   1.000
_cell.angle_alpha   90.00
_cell.angle_beta   90.00
_cell.angle_gamma   90.00
#
_symmetry.space_group_name_H-M   'P 1'
#
loop_
_entity.id
_entity.type
_entity.pdbx_description
1 polymer ?
#
loop_
_entity_poly.entity_id
_entity_poly.type
_entity_poly.pdbx_seq_one_letter_code
_entity_poly.pdbx_strand_id
1 'polypeptide(L)'
;MGTKAKKAMKNSLKRVTPTKPSQPADFLPLEGGPALKLPQQKPLENTSAVLYVGRIPHGFYEKEMEGYFGQFGTIKRLRIARNKKTGQSRHFGFIEFESPEVAKIVADTMHNYLLFEHLLQVYVIPLEDVHPKLWRGFNYRYKPVDSVQLQRKQHDKERTLEEHKKLVDRILERDNKRRKRIEAAGIDYKCPEIVGNIQPAPKKIKFEG
;
A
#
# COMPACT_ATOMS: atom_id res chain seq x y z
N MET A 1 -12.33 -48.19 -6.61
CA MET A 1 -13.01 -46.91 -6.92
C MET A 1 -12.26 -45.79 -6.19
N GLY A 2 -11.10 -45.32 -6.68
CA GLY A 2 -10.95 -44.19 -7.62
C GLY A 2 -11.29 -42.86 -6.90
N THR A 3 -10.43 -41.87 -6.63
CA THR A 3 -9.14 -41.46 -7.21
C THR A 3 -8.33 -40.64 -6.18
N LYS A 4 -6.99 -40.78 -6.22
CA LYS A 4 -6.01 -39.81 -5.69
C LYS A 4 -5.25 -39.25 -6.89
N ALA A 5 -4.99 -37.95 -6.94
CA ALA A 5 -3.66 -37.37 -7.21
C ALA A 5 -3.77 -35.89 -7.62
N LYS A 6 -2.99 -35.07 -6.91
CA LYS A 6 -2.53 -33.74 -7.34
C LYS A 6 -1.52 -33.92 -8.48
N LYS A 7 -1.43 -32.95 -9.41
CA LYS A 7 -0.23 -32.13 -9.65
C LYS A 7 -0.19 -31.57 -11.08
N ALA A 8 -0.26 -30.24 -11.14
CA ALA A 8 0.38 -29.29 -12.04
C ALA A 8 1.09 -29.83 -13.30
N MET A 9 0.66 -29.35 -14.46
CA MET A 9 1.53 -29.18 -15.63
C MET A 9 1.59 -27.70 -16.01
N LYS A 10 2.84 -27.28 -16.27
CA LYS A 10 3.34 -25.98 -16.67
C LYS A 10 2.47 -25.23 -17.69
N ASN A 11 2.12 -23.99 -17.37
CA ASN A 11 1.74 -23.00 -18.36
C ASN A 11 3.01 -22.56 -19.12
N SER A 12 3.16 -23.03 -20.35
CA SER A 12 4.20 -22.60 -21.27
C SER A 12 3.82 -21.24 -21.89
N LEU A 13 4.13 -20.16 -21.17
CA LEU A 13 4.12 -18.81 -21.75
C LEU A 13 5.36 -18.67 -22.63
N LYS A 14 5.18 -18.78 -23.95
CA LYS A 14 6.18 -18.36 -24.92
C LYS A 14 6.41 -16.86 -24.73
N ARG A 15 7.53 -16.52 -24.12
CA ARG A 15 8.06 -15.15 -24.08
C ARG A 15 8.55 -14.86 -25.51
N VAL A 16 7.72 -14.19 -26.32
CA VAL A 16 8.15 -13.65 -27.61
C VAL A 16 9.07 -12.48 -27.30
N THR A 17 10.37 -12.77 -27.30
CA THR A 17 11.41 -11.76 -27.43
C THR A 17 11.30 -11.15 -28.83
N PRO A 18 11.26 -9.82 -29.01
CA PRO A 18 11.46 -9.26 -30.33
C PRO A 18 12.92 -9.50 -30.72
N THR A 19 13.15 -10.51 -31.56
CA THR A 19 14.43 -10.77 -32.20
C THR A 19 14.72 -9.57 -33.11
N LYS A 20 15.63 -8.69 -32.70
CA LYS A 20 16.24 -7.72 -33.62
C LYS A 20 17.00 -8.51 -34.68
N PRO A 21 16.75 -8.33 -35.98
CA PRO A 21 17.66 -8.82 -36.99
C PRO A 21 18.98 -8.04 -36.86
N SER A 22 20.05 -8.76 -36.56
CA SER A 22 21.43 -8.30 -36.72
C SER A 22 21.71 -8.11 -38.20
N GLN A 23 21.87 -6.86 -38.65
CA GLN A 23 22.64 -6.57 -39.85
C GLN A 23 23.98 -5.99 -39.42
N PRO A 24 25.13 -6.53 -39.90
CA PRO A 24 26.41 -5.87 -39.75
C PRO A 24 26.40 -4.57 -40.55
N ALA A 25 27.11 -3.58 -40.02
CA ALA A 25 27.19 -2.23 -40.56
C ALA A 25 27.79 -2.22 -41.97
N ASP A 26 26.94 -2.02 -42.98
CA ASP A 26 27.37 -1.48 -44.27
C ASP A 26 27.33 0.06 -44.17
N PHE A 27 28.46 0.60 -43.71
CA PHE A 27 28.73 2.03 -43.60
C PHE A 27 28.84 2.64 -45.01
N LEU A 28 27.78 3.33 -45.46
CA LEU A 28 27.88 4.23 -46.61
C LEU A 28 28.37 5.61 -46.14
N PRO A 29 29.29 6.29 -46.87
CA PRO A 29 29.83 7.59 -46.47
C PRO A 29 28.73 8.66 -46.44
N LEU A 30 28.79 9.50 -45.40
CA LEU A 30 27.94 10.65 -45.16
C LEU A 30 27.97 11.65 -46.33
N GLU A 31 26.98 11.61 -47.21
CA GLU A 31 26.53 12.82 -47.91
C GLU A 31 25.35 13.43 -47.15
N GLY A 32 25.56 14.66 -46.67
CA GLY A 32 24.67 15.38 -45.76
C GLY A 32 23.33 15.76 -46.38
N GLY A 33 22.36 14.85 -46.31
CA GLY A 33 20.95 15.19 -46.51
C GLY A 33 20.41 16.09 -45.39
N PRO A 34 19.44 16.97 -45.66
CA PRO A 34 18.85 17.84 -44.63
C PRO A 34 18.27 16.98 -43.51
N ALA A 35 18.68 17.27 -42.27
CA ALA A 35 18.32 16.50 -41.10
C ALA A 35 16.79 16.29 -41.03
N LEU A 36 16.36 15.03 -41.10
CA LEU A 36 15.01 14.64 -40.73
C LEU A 36 14.75 15.14 -39.31
N LYS A 37 13.88 16.15 -39.17
CA LYS A 37 13.40 16.58 -37.86
C LYS A 37 12.64 15.40 -37.25
N LEU A 38 13.30 14.68 -36.36
CA LEU A 38 12.65 13.69 -35.50
C LEU A 38 11.43 14.36 -34.86
N PRO A 39 10.24 13.74 -34.88
CA PRO A 39 9.09 14.30 -34.20
C PRO A 39 9.48 14.52 -32.74
N GLN A 40 9.47 15.78 -32.30
CA GLN A 40 9.72 16.09 -30.90
C GLN A 40 8.67 15.37 -30.08
N GLN A 41 9.07 14.31 -29.38
CA GLN A 41 8.24 13.72 -28.36
C GLN A 41 8.07 14.81 -27.32
N LYS A 42 6.89 15.44 -27.28
CA LYS A 42 6.50 16.22 -26.10
C LYS A 42 6.71 15.26 -24.91
N PRO A 43 7.46 15.64 -23.87
CA PRO A 43 7.59 14.78 -22.71
C PRO A 43 6.17 14.42 -22.27
N LEU A 44 5.93 13.13 -21.98
CA LEU A 44 4.68 12.66 -21.41
C LEU A 44 4.38 13.56 -20.21
N GLU A 45 3.49 14.52 -20.38
CA GLU A 45 3.04 15.32 -19.27
C GLU A 45 2.25 14.36 -18.40
N ASN A 46 2.88 13.93 -17.30
CA ASN A 46 2.22 13.18 -16.24
C ASN A 46 1.26 14.16 -15.54
N THR A 47 0.17 14.51 -16.21
CA THR A 47 -0.81 15.49 -15.73
C THR A 47 -1.67 14.81 -14.66
N SER A 48 -1.15 14.78 -13.44
CA SER A 48 -1.93 14.35 -12.30
C SER A 48 -2.97 15.39 -11.95
N ALA A 49 -4.19 14.93 -11.70
CA ALA A 49 -5.28 15.77 -11.22
C ALA A 49 -5.35 15.85 -9.68
N VAL A 50 -4.37 15.27 -8.98
CA VAL A 50 -4.34 15.21 -7.51
C VAL A 50 -3.46 16.33 -6.95
N LEU A 51 -4.05 17.14 -6.08
CA LEU A 51 -3.42 18.21 -5.33
C LEU A 51 -3.20 17.82 -3.88
N TYR A 52 -2.02 18.14 -3.38
CA TYR A 52 -1.74 18.25 -1.96
C TYR A 52 -2.15 19.63 -1.45
N VAL A 53 -2.82 19.70 -0.31
CA VAL A 53 -3.09 20.96 0.39
C VAL A 53 -2.65 20.82 1.84
N GLY A 54 -1.70 21.64 2.28
CA GLY A 54 -1.11 21.63 3.62
C GLY A 54 -1.26 22.96 4.34
N ARG A 55 -0.98 22.96 5.65
CA ARG A 55 -1.15 24.11 6.56
C ARG A 55 -2.58 24.64 6.60
N ILE A 56 -3.53 23.73 6.52
CA ILE A 56 -4.96 24.05 6.54
C ILE A 56 -5.35 24.59 7.93
N PRO A 57 -6.01 25.76 8.03
CA PRO A 57 -6.46 26.29 9.31
C PRO A 57 -7.56 25.43 9.94
N HIS A 58 -7.69 25.51 11.26
CA HIS A 58 -8.75 24.81 11.97
C HIS A 58 -10.13 25.36 11.56
N GLY A 59 -11.05 24.46 11.19
CA GLY A 59 -12.40 24.84 10.71
C GLY A 59 -12.54 24.85 9.19
N PHE A 60 -11.45 24.88 8.43
CA PHE A 60 -11.48 24.74 6.97
C PHE A 60 -11.43 23.27 6.58
N TYR A 61 -12.57 22.59 6.73
CA TYR A 61 -12.69 21.14 6.54
C TYR A 61 -13.26 20.79 5.16
N GLU A 62 -13.77 19.57 5.00
CA GLU A 62 -14.14 19.04 3.70
C GLU A 62 -15.26 19.85 3.02
N LYS A 63 -16.25 20.33 3.78
CA LYS A 63 -17.36 21.11 3.23
C LYS A 63 -16.92 22.50 2.78
N GLU A 64 -16.10 23.15 3.60
CA GLU A 64 -15.59 24.49 3.34
C GLU A 64 -14.60 24.46 2.18
N MET A 65 -13.73 23.44 2.13
CA MET A 65 -12.85 23.22 0.99
C MET A 65 -13.63 22.90 -0.29
N GLU A 66 -14.67 22.06 -0.23
CA GLU A 66 -15.49 21.74 -1.40
C GLU A 66 -16.19 22.99 -1.96
N GLY A 67 -16.74 23.83 -1.09
CA GLY A 67 -17.34 25.11 -1.50
C GLY A 67 -16.32 26.09 -2.08
N TYR A 68 -15.15 26.24 -1.46
CA TYR A 68 -14.13 27.18 -1.91
C TYR A 68 -13.43 26.72 -3.19
N PHE A 69 -12.95 25.47 -3.23
CA PHE A 69 -12.23 24.95 -4.38
C PHE A 69 -13.16 24.60 -5.56
N GLY A 70 -14.46 24.42 -5.30
CA GLY A 70 -15.47 24.24 -6.34
C GLY A 70 -15.57 25.43 -7.31
N GLN A 71 -15.12 26.62 -6.92
CA GLN A 71 -15.08 27.79 -7.80
C GLN A 71 -14.07 27.67 -8.95
N PHE A 72 -13.03 26.84 -8.79
CA PHE A 72 -12.02 26.61 -9.83
C PHE A 72 -12.43 25.50 -10.80
N GLY A 73 -13.24 24.54 -10.34
CA GLY A 73 -13.74 23.45 -11.16
C GLY A 73 -14.35 22.32 -10.34
N THR A 74 -14.88 21.32 -11.05
CA THR A 74 -15.52 20.15 -10.45
C THR A 74 -14.52 19.28 -9.69
N ILE A 75 -14.80 19.03 -8.42
CA ILE A 75 -14.00 18.17 -7.54
C ILE A 75 -14.54 16.74 -7.64
N LYS A 76 -13.67 15.77 -7.99
CA LYS A 76 -14.01 14.34 -8.00
C LYS A 76 -13.95 13.73 -6.61
N ARG A 77 -12.87 14.02 -5.87
CA ARG A 77 -12.64 13.47 -4.51
C ARG A 77 -11.90 14.47 -3.65
N LEU A 78 -12.23 14.53 -2.36
CA LEU A 78 -11.62 15.49 -1.44
C LEU A 78 -11.45 14.91 -0.05
N ARG A 79 -10.20 14.66 0.36
CA ARG A 79 -9.88 13.97 1.62
C ARG A 79 -8.98 14.79 2.52
N ILE A 80 -9.41 15.07 3.75
CA ILE A 80 -8.54 15.59 4.79
C ILE A 80 -7.93 14.45 5.60
N ALA A 81 -6.64 14.55 5.88
CA ALA A 81 -5.95 13.60 6.74
C ALA A 81 -6.33 13.86 8.20
N ARG A 82 -6.90 12.85 8.86
CA ARG A 82 -7.28 12.88 10.27
C ARG A 82 -6.54 11.81 11.05
N ASN A 83 -6.32 12.05 12.34
CA ASN A 83 -5.75 11.07 13.25
C ASN A 83 -6.74 9.90 13.43
N LYS A 84 -6.27 8.66 13.26
CA LYS A 84 -7.10 7.45 13.33
C LYS A 84 -7.64 7.15 14.74
N LYS A 85 -7.05 7.75 15.79
CA LYS A 85 -7.47 7.54 17.19
C LYS A 85 -8.38 8.67 17.69
N THR A 86 -7.99 9.92 17.46
CA THR A 86 -8.71 11.10 18.00
C THR A 86 -9.67 11.72 16.99
N GLY A 87 -9.57 11.41 15.70
CA GLY A 87 -10.39 12.02 14.64
C GLY A 87 -10.03 13.47 14.30
N GLN A 88 -9.08 14.07 15.04
CA GLN A 88 -8.60 15.43 14.81
C GLN A 88 -7.91 15.54 13.45
N SER A 89 -8.07 16.68 12.79
CA SER A 89 -7.36 16.99 11.54
C SER A 89 -5.85 17.03 11.77
N ARG A 90 -5.11 16.62 10.74
CA ARG A 90 -3.66 16.79 10.67
C ARG A 90 -3.27 18.04 9.89
N HIS A 91 -4.24 18.91 9.57
CA HIS A 91 -4.05 20.18 8.86
C HIS A 91 -3.44 20.02 7.45
N PHE A 92 -3.71 18.87 6.80
CA PHE A 92 -3.43 18.66 5.39
C PHE A 92 -4.46 17.71 4.76
N GLY A 93 -4.59 17.76 3.44
CA GLY A 93 -5.53 16.97 2.67
C GLY A 93 -5.10 16.82 1.21
N PHE A 94 -5.95 16.12 0.47
CA PHE A 94 -5.76 15.83 -0.94
C PHE A 94 -7.07 16.13 -1.68
N ILE A 95 -6.95 16.75 -2.85
CA ILE A 95 -8.08 17.10 -3.72
C ILE A 95 -7.81 16.50 -5.08
N GLU A 96 -8.74 15.73 -5.62
CA GLU A 96 -8.71 15.22 -6.99
C GLU A 96 -9.72 16.03 -7.81
N PHE A 97 -9.21 16.82 -8.77
CA PHE A 97 -10.05 17.54 -9.71
C PHE A 97 -10.45 16.68 -10.90
N GLU A 98 -11.49 17.09 -11.61
CA GLU A 98 -11.86 16.43 -12.86
C GLU A 98 -10.84 16.66 -13.98
N SER A 99 -10.39 17.91 -14.11
CA SER A 99 -9.38 18.34 -15.09
C SER A 99 -8.02 18.54 -14.42
N PRO A 100 -6.93 18.00 -15.00
CA PRO A 100 -5.58 18.19 -14.46
C PRO A 100 -5.02 19.59 -14.73
N GLU A 101 -5.57 20.33 -15.70
CA GLU A 101 -5.20 21.73 -15.95
C GLU A 101 -5.65 22.63 -14.80
N VAL A 102 -6.88 22.41 -14.30
CA VAL A 102 -7.41 23.12 -13.13
C VAL A 102 -6.53 22.87 -11.91
N ALA A 103 -6.06 21.63 -11.73
CA ALA A 103 -5.15 21.32 -10.63
C ALA A 103 -3.86 22.15 -10.69
N LYS A 104 -3.23 22.29 -11.86
CA LYS A 104 -2.03 23.14 -12.04
C LYS A 104 -2.31 24.60 -11.69
N ILE A 105 -3.40 25.17 -12.22
CA ILE A 105 -3.79 26.57 -11.96
C ILE A 105 -4.03 26.80 -10.47
N VAL A 106 -4.73 25.88 -9.80
CA VAL A 106 -4.99 25.96 -8.36
C VAL A 106 -3.69 25.89 -7.56
N ALA A 107 -2.75 25.02 -7.95
CA ALA A 107 -1.46 24.96 -7.27
C ALA A 107 -0.70 26.29 -7.37
N ASP A 108 -0.61 26.87 -8.57
CA ASP A 108 0.13 28.11 -8.79
C ASP A 108 -0.51 29.31 -8.10
N THR A 109 -1.84 29.37 -8.08
CA THR A 109 -2.59 30.50 -7.50
C THR A 109 -2.74 30.43 -5.98
N MET A 110 -2.84 29.23 -5.41
CA MET A 110 -3.08 29.02 -3.97
C MET A 110 -1.82 28.72 -3.16
N HIS A 111 -0.69 28.49 -3.83
CA HIS A 111 0.57 28.33 -3.12
C HIS A 111 0.94 29.62 -2.38
N ASN A 112 1.18 29.51 -1.07
CA ASN A 112 1.42 30.61 -0.15
C ASN A 112 0.25 31.59 0.00
N TYR A 113 -0.99 31.17 -0.27
CA TYR A 113 -2.16 32.00 0.04
C TYR A 113 -2.36 32.11 1.55
N LEU A 114 -2.54 33.35 2.05
CA LEU A 114 -2.77 33.61 3.47
C LEU A 114 -4.24 33.42 3.83
N LEU A 115 -4.54 32.39 4.62
CA LEU A 115 -5.88 32.03 5.08
C LEU A 115 -5.88 31.85 6.61
N PHE A 116 -6.65 32.68 7.33
CA PHE A 116 -6.73 32.65 8.81
C PHE A 116 -5.36 32.56 9.49
N GLU A 117 -4.43 33.45 9.13
CA GLU A 117 -3.04 33.49 9.63
C GLU A 117 -2.12 32.34 9.16
N HIS A 118 -2.63 31.41 8.36
CA HIS A 118 -1.85 30.30 7.81
C HIS A 118 -1.59 30.49 6.31
N LEU A 119 -0.31 30.39 5.92
CA LEU A 119 0.07 30.32 4.51
C LEU A 119 -0.15 28.89 4.00
N LEU A 120 -1.12 28.71 3.11
CA LEU A 120 -1.45 27.43 2.51
C LEU A 120 -0.28 26.92 1.66
N GLN A 121 -0.02 25.62 1.73
CA GLN A 121 0.95 24.96 0.87
C GLN A 121 0.22 24.04 -0.09
N VAL A 122 0.18 24.41 -1.36
CA VAL A 122 -0.54 23.65 -2.39
C VAL A 122 0.43 23.18 -3.46
N TYR A 123 0.43 21.88 -3.76
CA TYR A 123 1.31 21.29 -4.77
C TYR A 123 0.58 20.23 -5.59
N VAL A 124 0.87 20.13 -6.89
CA VAL A 124 0.44 19.00 -7.71
C VAL A 124 1.29 17.79 -7.34
N ILE A 125 0.64 16.66 -7.03
CA ILE A 125 1.33 15.40 -6.75
C ILE A 125 1.38 14.60 -8.05
N PRO A 126 2.56 14.19 -8.56
CA PRO A 126 2.67 13.28 -9.71
C PRO A 126 1.87 12.00 -9.49
N LEU A 127 1.32 11.42 -10.56
CA LEU A 127 0.43 10.26 -10.44
C LEU A 127 1.14 9.05 -9.81
N GLU A 128 2.45 8.93 -10.02
CA GLU A 128 3.32 7.88 -9.50
C GLU A 128 3.43 7.91 -7.97
N ASP A 129 3.42 9.11 -7.39
CA ASP A 129 3.55 9.33 -5.95
C ASP A 129 2.20 9.21 -5.22
N VAL A 130 1.09 9.18 -5.96
CA VAL A 130 -0.24 8.96 -5.39
C VAL A 130 -0.36 7.52 -4.92
N HIS A 131 -0.25 7.33 -3.61
CA HIS A 131 -0.35 6.00 -3.01
C HIS A 131 -1.70 5.34 -3.33
N PRO A 132 -1.75 4.05 -3.77
CA PRO A 132 -2.98 3.39 -4.23
C PRO A 132 -4.13 3.32 -3.19
N LYS A 133 -3.82 3.48 -1.90
CA LYS A 133 -4.81 3.48 -0.81
C LYS A 133 -5.23 4.88 -0.37
N LEU A 134 -4.82 5.94 -1.05
CA LEU A 134 -5.16 7.32 -0.68
C LEU A 134 -6.67 7.52 -0.53
N TRP A 135 -7.44 6.98 -1.47
CA TRP A 135 -8.90 7.07 -1.50
C TRP A 135 -9.63 5.91 -0.81
N ARG A 136 -8.89 4.97 -0.18
CA ARG A 136 -9.51 3.82 0.50
C ARG A 136 -10.21 4.28 1.78
N GLY A 137 -11.48 3.87 1.92
CA GLY A 137 -12.29 4.23 3.09
C GLY A 137 -12.59 5.73 3.16
N PHE A 138 -12.69 6.37 2.00
CA PHE A 138 -13.07 7.76 1.86
C PHE A 138 -14.44 8.00 2.50
N ASN A 139 -14.47 8.81 3.56
CA ASN A 139 -15.71 9.20 4.22
C ASN A 139 -15.45 10.53 4.94
N TYR A 140 -16.34 11.51 4.78
CA TYR A 140 -16.25 12.80 5.47
C TYR A 140 -16.38 12.66 6.99
N ARG A 141 -16.96 11.54 7.46
CA ARG A 141 -17.14 11.27 8.88
C ARG A 141 -16.05 10.35 9.40
N TYR A 142 -15.36 10.82 10.44
CA TYR A 142 -14.49 9.97 11.24
C TYR A 142 -15.32 8.86 11.91
N LYS A 143 -14.92 7.60 11.68
CA LYS A 143 -15.43 6.44 12.38
C LYS A 143 -14.35 5.94 13.31
N PRO A 144 -14.52 6.02 14.64
CA PRO A 144 -13.52 5.55 15.58
C PRO A 144 -13.30 4.04 15.40
N VAL A 145 -12.03 3.64 15.42
CA VAL A 145 -11.63 2.25 15.30
C VAL A 145 -11.71 1.60 16.68
N ASP A 146 -12.57 0.59 16.85
CA ASP A 146 -12.61 -0.20 18.08
C ASP A 146 -11.38 -1.13 18.15
N SER A 147 -10.32 -0.59 18.76
CA SER A 147 -9.03 -1.28 18.90
C SER A 147 -9.14 -2.58 19.69
N VAL A 148 -10.03 -2.64 20.69
CA VAL A 148 -10.22 -3.83 21.54
C VAL A 148 -10.86 -4.95 20.73
N GLN A 149 -11.90 -4.65 19.95
CA GLN A 149 -12.52 -5.64 19.07
C GLN A 149 -11.56 -6.12 17.97
N LEU A 150 -10.77 -5.22 17.39
CA LEU A 150 -9.76 -5.58 16.39
C LEU A 150 -8.67 -6.48 16.95
N GLN A 151 -8.14 -6.15 18.13
CA GLN A 151 -7.18 -6.98 18.84
C GLN A 151 -7.79 -8.35 19.18
N ARG A 152 -9.01 -8.39 19.71
CA ARG A 152 -9.74 -9.64 19.97
C ARG A 152 -9.84 -10.50 18.71
N LYS A 153 -10.27 -9.94 17.58
CA LYS A 153 -10.34 -10.68 16.30
C LYS A 153 -8.98 -11.22 15.85
N GLN A 154 -7.90 -10.44 16.02
CA GLN A 154 -6.54 -10.88 15.66
C GLN A 154 -6.04 -12.00 16.58
N HIS A 155 -6.24 -11.86 17.89
CA HIS A 155 -5.86 -12.87 18.87
C HIS A 155 -6.67 -14.15 18.72
N ASP A 156 -7.96 -14.02 18.42
CA ASP A 156 -8.90 -15.13 18.22
C ASP A 156 -8.71 -15.83 16.87
N LYS A 157 -8.11 -15.16 15.88
CA LYS A 157 -7.86 -15.73 14.55
C LYS A 157 -7.13 -17.07 14.67
N GLU A 158 -7.70 -18.09 14.03
CA GLU A 158 -7.12 -19.42 13.97
C GLU A 158 -5.80 -19.40 13.19
N ARG A 159 -4.84 -20.22 13.63
CA ARG A 159 -3.54 -20.34 12.97
C ARG A 159 -3.69 -21.12 11.69
N THR A 160 -3.00 -20.70 10.64
CA THR A 160 -2.90 -21.50 9.41
C THR A 160 -1.99 -22.72 9.62
N LEU A 161 -2.07 -23.71 8.73
CA LEU A 161 -1.22 -24.90 8.79
C LEU A 161 0.28 -24.55 8.78
N GLU A 162 0.68 -23.56 7.98
CA GLU A 162 2.07 -23.11 7.88
C GLU A 162 2.53 -22.40 9.16
N GLU A 163 1.67 -21.54 9.71
CA GLU A 163 1.94 -20.86 10.99
C GLU A 163 2.04 -21.86 12.14
N HIS A 164 1.23 -22.93 12.11
CA HIS A 164 1.26 -24.01 13.08
C HIS A 164 2.56 -24.82 12.99
N LYS A 165 3.00 -25.20 11.78
CA LYS A 165 4.30 -25.86 11.58
C LYS A 165 5.45 -25.03 12.15
N LYS A 166 5.52 -23.74 11.81
CA LYS A 166 6.53 -22.81 12.37
C LYS A 166 6.47 -22.66 13.89
N LEU A 167 5.30 -22.87 14.49
CA LEU A 167 5.16 -22.89 15.95
C LEU A 167 5.75 -24.18 16.52
N VAL A 168 5.41 -25.33 15.95
CA VAL A 168 5.93 -26.65 16.35
C VAL A 168 7.46 -26.68 16.22
N ASP A 169 8.01 -26.18 15.12
CA ASP A 169 9.46 -26.10 14.90
C ASP A 169 10.14 -25.26 16.01
N ARG A 170 9.56 -24.10 16.34
CA ARG A 170 10.05 -23.25 17.45
C ARG A 170 9.95 -23.92 18.81
N ILE A 171 8.96 -24.77 19.03
CA ILE A 171 8.81 -25.55 20.27
C ILE A 171 9.94 -26.59 20.35
N LEU A 172 10.19 -27.33 19.27
CA LEU A 172 11.27 -28.32 19.18
C LEU A 172 12.65 -27.70 19.38
N GLU A 173 12.92 -26.56 18.75
CA GLU A 173 14.20 -25.85 18.94
C GLU A 173 14.42 -25.41 20.38
N ARG A 174 13.38 -24.91 21.05
CA ARG A 174 13.44 -24.51 22.47
C ARG A 174 13.64 -25.70 23.37
N ASP A 175 12.99 -26.82 23.07
CA ASP A 175 13.14 -28.06 23.83
C ASP A 175 14.57 -28.61 23.70
N ASN A 176 15.12 -28.66 22.48
CA ASN A 176 16.50 -29.08 22.25
C ASN A 176 17.51 -28.19 23.00
N LYS A 177 17.30 -26.87 23.01
CA LYS A 177 18.13 -25.94 23.79
C LYS A 177 18.00 -26.20 25.30
N ARG A 178 16.80 -26.51 25.77
CA ARG A 178 16.56 -26.85 27.18
C ARG A 178 17.26 -28.16 27.56
N ARG A 179 17.16 -29.21 26.75
CA ARG A 179 17.84 -30.51 26.98
C ARG A 179 19.35 -30.34 27.10
N LYS A 180 19.97 -29.61 26.17
CA LYS A 180 21.41 -29.29 26.23
C LYS A 180 21.82 -28.56 27.51
N ARG A 181 20.96 -27.68 28.04
CA ARG A 181 21.21 -26.97 29.31
C ARG A 181 21.11 -27.90 30.52
N ILE A 182 20.16 -28.83 30.51
CA ILE A 182 19.99 -29.82 31.58
C ILE A 182 21.18 -30.79 31.61
N GLU A 183 21.60 -31.26 30.43
CA GLU A 183 22.78 -32.11 30.25
C GLU A 183 24.06 -31.40 30.71
N ALA A 184 24.25 -30.14 30.32
CA ALA A 184 25.38 -29.33 30.77
C ALA A 184 25.38 -29.06 32.28
N ALA A 185 24.20 -29.06 32.92
CA ALA A 185 24.06 -28.94 34.37
C ALA A 185 24.25 -30.27 35.12
N GLY A 186 24.45 -31.39 34.41
CA GLY A 186 24.66 -32.71 35.00
C GLY A 186 23.41 -33.28 35.70
N ILE A 187 22.23 -32.80 35.35
CA ILE A 187 20.96 -33.22 35.97
C ILE A 187 20.42 -34.44 35.21
N ASP A 188 20.24 -35.56 35.91
CA ASP A 188 19.62 -36.76 35.34
C ASP A 188 18.09 -36.61 35.25
N TYR A 189 17.65 -35.92 34.20
CA TYR A 189 16.23 -35.70 33.92
C TYR A 189 15.89 -36.07 32.49
N LYS A 190 15.06 -37.11 32.34
CA LYS A 190 14.52 -37.56 31.06
C LYS A 190 13.30 -36.73 30.67
N CYS A 191 13.50 -35.73 29.81
CA CYS A 191 12.39 -34.96 29.25
C CYS A 191 11.44 -35.86 28.43
N PRO A 192 10.12 -35.84 28.69
CA PRO A 192 9.16 -36.56 27.87
C PRO A 192 9.08 -35.98 26.45
N GLU A 193 8.71 -36.82 25.49
CA GLU A 193 8.55 -36.40 24.11
C GLU A 193 7.36 -35.45 23.95
N ILE A 194 7.59 -34.35 23.22
CA ILE A 194 6.52 -33.42 22.90
C ILE A 194 5.68 -34.05 21.79
N VAL A 195 4.52 -34.59 22.16
CA VAL A 195 3.52 -35.09 21.21
C VAL A 195 2.82 -33.89 20.58
N GLY A 196 3.45 -33.31 19.56
CA GLY A 196 2.91 -32.18 18.81
C GLY A 196 1.83 -32.65 17.84
N ASN A 197 0.58 -32.26 18.06
CA ASN A 197 -0.49 -32.53 17.12
C ASN A 197 -0.22 -31.79 15.79
N ILE A 198 -0.17 -32.51 14.67
CA ILE A 198 0.13 -31.94 13.34
C ILE A 198 -0.99 -30.98 12.87
N GLN A 199 -2.18 -31.15 13.45
CA GLN A 199 -3.34 -30.33 13.15
C GLN A 199 -3.39 -29.08 14.05
N PRO A 200 -3.70 -27.90 13.49
CA PRO A 200 -3.93 -26.69 14.27
C PRO A 200 -5.20 -26.87 15.09
N ALA A 201 -5.08 -26.88 16.41
CA ALA A 201 -6.23 -26.86 17.31
C ALA A 201 -6.85 -25.44 17.35
N PRO A 202 -8.18 -25.31 17.45
CA PRO A 202 -8.82 -24.03 17.67
C PRO A 202 -8.36 -23.44 19.02
N LYS A 203 -8.16 -22.11 19.07
CA LYS A 203 -7.70 -21.42 20.29
C LYS A 203 -8.73 -21.40 21.42
N LYS A 204 -10.02 -21.59 21.10
CA LYS A 204 -11.12 -21.59 22.05
C LYS A 204 -11.85 -22.93 22.00
N ILE A 205 -12.16 -23.46 23.18
CA ILE A 205 -13.06 -24.59 23.33
C ILE A 205 -14.49 -24.02 23.22
N LYS A 206 -15.25 -24.47 22.20
CA LYS A 206 -16.67 -24.15 22.08
C LYS A 206 -17.43 -25.21 22.84
N PHE A 207 -18.21 -24.82 23.84
CA PHE A 207 -19.18 -25.70 24.47
C PHE A 207 -20.49 -25.57 23.69
N GLU A 208 -21.01 -26.69 23.20
CA GLU A 208 -22.37 -26.75 22.67
C GLU A 208 -23.31 -26.75 23.87
N GLY A 209 -24.22 -25.77 23.91
CA GLY A 209 -25.26 -25.63 24.91
C GLY A 209 -26.62 -25.93 24.31
#